data_AF-A0A2N2VUV9-F1
#
_entry.id   AF-A0A2N2VUV9-F1
#
_cell.length_a   1.000
_cell.length_b   1.000
_cell.length_c   1.000
_cell.angle_alpha   90.00
_cell.angle_beta   90.00
_cell.angle_gamma   90.00
#
_symmetry.space_group_name_H-M   'P 1'
#
loop_
_entity.id
_entity.type
_entity.pdbx_description
1 polymer ?
#
loop_
_entity_poly.entity_id
_entity_poly.type
_entity_poly.pdbx_seq_one_letter_code
_entity_poly.pdbx_strand_id
1 'polypeptide(L)'
;MKKTMINKHRMLVAVLDFLDKNESKLTFAPALLGYVDSAQDTLARIGSTQEAQLSSSEGYTQTKEAIQQQVIGSMLDIIRRAKAFAFVTNDLILKQAVNYTYNKLNKLPQDSLIDVCNKIVSDCKPKVDLMADYGLTPAMLEAIEPELAAYAAALPGTKQVIASRKTATAELKVLFAEVDHTFKRIDALMDIISAADPLFYQEYKNLRVIDDLRRKSSSNGVKTTGIAGVVSNLETGLKQAGVLVSVVGTNFSTLTDAEGNYTLSLKEAGVYSLKAELKGYNDYEEEDIEVNQGEMTTVDFDMEPLA
;
A
#
# COMPACT_ATOMS: atom_id res chain seq x y z
N MET A 1 3.44 8.98 3.75
CA MET A 1 2.90 9.93 4.75
C MET A 1 3.16 9.42 6.19
N LYS A 2 3.43 10.30 7.17
CA LYS A 2 3.62 9.88 8.57
C LYS A 2 2.30 9.35 9.15
N LYS A 3 2.36 8.40 10.09
CA LYS A 3 1.15 7.83 10.73
C LYS A 3 0.22 8.90 11.33
N THR A 4 0.79 9.91 11.97
CA THR A 4 0.04 11.04 12.55
C THR A 4 -0.73 11.85 11.50
N MET A 5 -0.15 12.05 10.31
CA MET A 5 -0.79 12.73 9.19
C MET A 5 -1.90 11.87 8.57
N ILE A 6 -1.73 10.54 8.53
CA ILE A 6 -2.77 9.62 8.06
C ILE A 6 -3.98 9.64 8.99
N ASN A 7 -3.75 9.57 10.31
CA ASN A 7 -4.82 9.64 11.30
C ASN A 7 -5.56 10.99 11.22
N LYS A 8 -4.80 12.10 11.10
CA LYS A 8 -5.39 13.42 10.86
C LYS A 8 -6.20 13.47 9.57
N HIS A 9 -5.66 12.98 8.45
CA HIS A 9 -6.38 12.97 7.17
C HIS A 9 -7.72 12.24 7.25
N ARG A 10 -7.76 11.07 7.92
CA ARG A 10 -9.02 10.34 8.16
C ARG A 10 -10.03 11.14 8.96
N MET A 11 -9.58 11.79 10.04
CA MET A 11 -10.41 12.69 10.83
C MET A 11 -10.98 13.83 9.95
N LEU A 12 -10.13 14.49 9.15
CA LEU A 12 -10.56 15.59 8.28
C LEU A 12 -11.61 15.14 7.25
N VAL A 13 -11.41 13.97 6.64
CA VAL A 13 -12.38 13.38 5.70
C VAL A 13 -13.72 13.12 6.37
N ALA A 14 -13.73 12.51 7.57
CA ALA A 14 -14.96 12.20 8.30
C ALA A 14 -15.72 13.47 8.72
N VAL A 15 -15.01 14.52 9.14
CA VAL A 15 -15.63 15.80 9.51
C VAL A 15 -16.24 16.49 8.29
N LEU A 16 -15.54 16.56 7.16
CA LEU A 16 -16.09 17.22 5.97
C LEU A 16 -17.28 16.45 5.39
N ASP A 17 -17.23 15.12 5.34
CA ASP A 17 -18.39 14.29 4.94
C ASP A 17 -19.62 14.54 5.84
N PHE A 18 -19.40 14.71 7.14
CA PHE A 18 -20.47 15.08 8.07
C PHE A 18 -21.03 16.49 7.80
N LEU A 19 -20.16 17.47 7.53
CA LEU A 19 -20.58 18.84 7.22
C LEU A 19 -21.35 18.91 5.90
N ASP A 20 -20.91 18.18 4.87
CA ASP A 20 -21.57 18.10 3.56
C ASP A 20 -22.96 17.47 3.69
N LYS A 21 -23.09 16.39 4.46
CA LYS A 21 -24.39 15.74 4.73
C LYS A 21 -25.37 16.63 5.51
N ASN A 22 -24.86 17.62 6.23
CA ASN A 22 -25.64 18.53 7.08
C ASN A 22 -25.59 19.98 6.60
N GLU A 23 -25.34 20.22 5.30
CA GLU A 23 -25.17 21.55 4.74
C GLU A 23 -26.33 22.51 5.08
N SER A 24 -27.57 22.01 5.10
CA SER A 24 -28.76 22.79 5.46
C SER A 24 -28.73 23.36 6.88
N LYS A 25 -28.01 22.69 7.80
CA LYS A 25 -27.79 23.14 9.17
C LYS A 25 -26.66 24.18 9.29
N LEU A 26 -25.87 24.42 8.23
CA LEU A 26 -24.75 25.37 8.22
C LEU A 26 -25.16 26.81 7.89
N THR A 27 -26.46 27.04 7.64
CA THR A 27 -27.02 28.35 7.24
C THR A 27 -26.87 29.45 8.29
N PHE A 28 -26.58 29.11 9.54
CA PHE A 28 -26.33 30.08 10.62
C PHE A 28 -25.11 30.97 10.38
N ALA A 29 -24.15 30.51 9.59
CA ALA A 29 -22.94 31.26 9.23
C ALA A 29 -22.57 31.02 7.76
N PRO A 30 -23.04 31.86 6.82
CA PRO A 30 -22.75 31.69 5.39
C PRO A 30 -21.26 31.65 5.04
N ALA A 31 -20.42 32.33 5.85
CA ALA A 31 -18.97 32.29 5.70
C ALA A 31 -18.36 30.90 5.96
N LEU A 32 -19.05 30.01 6.68
CA LEU A 32 -18.61 28.65 6.98
C LEU A 32 -18.47 27.81 5.72
N LEU A 33 -19.42 27.93 4.78
CA LEU A 33 -19.44 27.16 3.53
C LEU A 33 -18.16 27.39 2.72
N GLY A 34 -17.74 28.65 2.56
CA GLY A 34 -16.48 28.96 1.84
C GLY A 34 -15.22 28.40 2.51
N TYR A 35 -15.22 28.20 3.84
CA TYR A 35 -14.12 27.52 4.53
C TYR A 35 -14.17 26.01 4.40
N VAL A 36 -15.37 25.42 4.30
CA VAL A 36 -15.56 23.98 4.01
C VAL A 36 -15.04 23.67 2.61
N ASP A 37 -15.41 24.47 1.60
CA ASP A 37 -14.92 24.32 0.22
C ASP A 37 -13.38 24.40 0.16
N SER A 38 -12.79 25.42 0.81
CA SER A 38 -11.33 25.57 0.88
C SER A 38 -10.64 24.38 1.57
N ALA A 39 -11.28 23.77 2.57
CA ALA A 39 -10.76 22.59 3.24
C ALA A 39 -10.85 21.33 2.35
N GLN A 40 -11.93 21.16 1.58
CA GLN A 40 -12.07 20.09 0.59
C GLN A 40 -11.00 20.20 -0.51
N ASP A 41 -10.78 21.40 -1.06
CA ASP A 41 -9.72 21.65 -2.05
C ASP A 41 -8.34 21.29 -1.52
N THR A 42 -8.06 21.65 -0.27
CA THR A 42 -6.79 21.32 0.39
C THR A 42 -6.64 19.81 0.59
N LEU A 43 -7.73 19.09 0.92
CA LEU A 43 -7.71 17.63 1.00
C LEU A 43 -7.48 16.95 -0.35
N ALA A 44 -8.07 17.47 -1.44
CA ALA A 44 -7.83 16.97 -2.78
C ALA A 44 -6.35 17.12 -3.18
N ARG A 45 -5.75 18.28 -2.85
CA ARG A 45 -4.29 18.51 -3.01
C ARG A 45 -3.45 17.55 -2.17
N ILE A 46 -3.85 17.27 -0.92
CA ILE A 46 -3.14 16.27 -0.09
C ILE A 46 -3.17 14.87 -0.73
N GLY A 47 -4.31 14.48 -1.31
CA GLY A 47 -4.45 13.21 -2.03
C GLY A 47 -3.49 13.08 -3.21
N SER A 48 -3.49 14.07 -4.11
CA SER A 48 -2.61 14.06 -5.29
C SER A 48 -1.12 14.13 -4.92
N THR A 49 -0.74 14.94 -3.93
CA THR A 49 0.66 14.97 -3.43
C THR A 49 1.04 13.64 -2.76
N GLN A 50 0.11 12.95 -2.09
CA GLN A 50 0.37 11.63 -1.52
C GLN A 50 0.65 10.59 -2.61
N GLU A 51 -0.11 10.59 -3.71
CA GLU A 51 0.13 9.71 -4.85
C GLU A 51 1.53 9.93 -5.44
N ALA A 52 1.92 11.19 -5.64
CA ALA A 52 3.27 11.55 -6.08
C ALA A 52 4.37 11.05 -5.11
N GLN A 53 4.12 11.10 -3.80
CA GLN A 53 5.04 10.58 -2.77
C GLN A 53 5.21 9.06 -2.80
N LEU A 54 4.20 8.30 -3.25
CA LEU A 54 4.22 6.83 -3.32
C LEU A 54 5.02 6.27 -4.51
N SER A 55 5.54 7.14 -5.39
CA SER A 55 6.33 6.74 -6.56
C SER A 55 7.54 5.86 -6.21
N SER A 56 7.72 4.76 -6.96
CA SER A 56 8.87 3.85 -6.81
C SER A 56 9.99 4.19 -7.79
N SER A 57 11.25 4.14 -7.33
CA SER A 57 12.44 4.32 -8.16
C SER A 57 12.94 3.02 -8.79
N GLU A 58 12.36 1.87 -8.41
CA GLU A 58 12.85 0.55 -8.82
C GLU A 58 12.63 0.31 -10.32
N GLY A 59 11.44 0.64 -10.84
CA GLY A 59 11.13 0.51 -12.27
C GLY A 59 12.10 1.31 -13.15
N TYR A 60 12.48 2.52 -12.73
CA TYR A 60 13.47 3.34 -13.45
C TYR A 60 14.86 2.69 -13.49
N THR A 61 15.23 1.95 -12.44
CA THR A 61 16.51 1.24 -12.40
C THR A 61 16.50 0.08 -13.40
N GLN A 62 15.43 -0.72 -13.38
CA GLN A 62 15.25 -1.85 -14.28
C GLN A 62 15.17 -1.41 -15.75
N THR A 63 14.40 -0.36 -16.06
CA THR A 63 14.30 0.20 -17.42
C THR A 63 15.65 0.68 -17.93
N LYS A 64 16.41 1.40 -17.09
CA LYS A 64 17.76 1.87 -17.46
C LYS A 64 18.70 0.69 -17.73
N GLU A 65 18.67 -0.36 -16.91
CA GLU A 65 19.50 -1.57 -17.11
C GLU A 65 19.11 -2.33 -18.38
N ALA A 66 17.81 -2.44 -18.69
CA ALA A 66 17.34 -3.05 -19.93
C ALA A 66 17.83 -2.27 -21.16
N ILE A 67 17.70 -0.93 -21.16
CA ILE A 67 18.21 -0.07 -22.25
C ILE A 67 19.74 -0.19 -22.36
N GLN A 68 20.46 -0.24 -21.23
CA GLN A 68 21.92 -0.44 -21.24
C GLN A 68 22.32 -1.75 -21.93
N GLN A 69 21.63 -2.85 -21.62
CA GLN A 69 21.90 -4.15 -22.24
C GLN A 69 21.61 -4.15 -23.74
N GLN A 70 20.53 -3.49 -24.17
CA GLN A 70 20.21 -3.31 -25.58
C GLN A 70 21.31 -2.55 -26.32
N VAL A 71 21.71 -1.37 -25.81
CA VAL A 71 22.79 -0.54 -26.39
C VAL A 71 24.10 -1.34 -26.49
N ILE A 72 24.47 -2.05 -25.43
CA ILE A 72 25.69 -2.88 -25.43
C ILE A 72 25.59 -4.01 -26.47
N GLY A 73 24.42 -4.63 -26.62
CA GLY A 73 24.17 -5.67 -27.62
C GLY A 73 24.37 -5.15 -29.04
N SER A 74 23.69 -4.06 -29.41
CA SER A 74 23.80 -3.39 -30.71
C SER A 74 25.23 -2.93 -30.99
N MET A 75 25.88 -2.34 -29.99
CA MET A 75 27.26 -1.86 -30.11
C MET A 75 28.26 -3.00 -30.32
N LEU A 76 28.08 -4.14 -29.66
CA LEU A 76 28.95 -5.30 -29.86
C LEU A 76 28.85 -5.89 -31.26
N ASP A 77 27.68 -5.85 -31.89
CA ASP A 77 27.53 -6.29 -33.28
C ASP A 77 28.33 -5.38 -34.23
N ILE A 78 28.23 -4.06 -34.06
CA ILE A 78 29.03 -3.07 -34.79
C ILE A 78 30.53 -3.29 -34.56
N ILE A 79 30.96 -3.46 -33.30
CA ILE A 79 32.36 -3.70 -32.95
C ILE A 79 32.90 -4.95 -33.62
N ARG A 80 32.14 -6.06 -33.65
CA ARG A 80 32.57 -7.32 -34.27
C ARG A 80 32.84 -7.15 -35.76
N ARG A 81 31.93 -6.47 -36.47
CA ARG A 81 32.05 -6.19 -37.91
C ARG A 81 33.22 -5.26 -38.21
N ALA A 82 33.35 -4.17 -37.44
CA ALA A 82 34.47 -3.25 -37.57
C ALA A 82 35.83 -3.92 -37.25
N LYS A 83 35.88 -4.81 -36.24
CA LYS A 83 37.07 -5.61 -35.94
C LYS A 83 37.46 -6.55 -37.07
N ALA A 84 36.48 -7.19 -37.73
CA ALA A 84 36.74 -8.09 -38.86
C ALA A 84 37.40 -7.32 -40.02
N PHE A 85 36.84 -6.16 -40.39
CA PHE A 85 37.44 -5.27 -41.39
C PHE A 85 38.87 -4.86 -40.99
N ALA A 86 39.07 -4.40 -39.76
CA ALA A 86 40.39 -3.94 -39.28
C ALA A 86 41.44 -5.06 -39.27
N PHE A 87 41.03 -6.30 -39.02
CA PHE A 87 41.91 -7.45 -39.04
C PHE A 87 42.33 -7.82 -40.47
N VAL A 88 41.39 -7.89 -41.41
CA VAL A 88 41.66 -8.29 -42.79
C VAL A 88 42.46 -7.22 -43.55
N THR A 89 42.15 -5.94 -43.31
CA THR A 89 42.87 -4.81 -43.93
C THR A 89 44.17 -4.43 -43.21
N ASN A 90 44.46 -5.06 -42.07
CA ASN A 90 45.60 -4.75 -41.20
C ASN A 90 45.64 -3.29 -40.70
N ASP A 91 44.46 -2.67 -40.49
CA ASP A 91 44.33 -1.33 -39.92
C ASP A 91 44.50 -1.37 -38.38
N LEU A 92 45.72 -1.05 -37.94
CA LEU A 92 46.10 -1.07 -36.52
C LEU A 92 45.36 -0.01 -35.69
N ILE A 93 45.04 1.15 -36.29
CA ILE A 93 44.39 2.27 -35.59
C ILE A 93 42.95 1.88 -35.26
N LEU A 94 42.21 1.43 -36.26
CA LEU A 94 40.83 1.02 -36.07
C LEU A 94 40.74 -0.19 -35.13
N LYS A 95 41.64 -1.17 -35.27
CA LYS A 95 41.69 -2.35 -34.41
C LYS A 95 41.83 -1.99 -32.93
N GLN A 96 42.62 -0.97 -32.59
CA GLN A 96 42.73 -0.47 -31.23
C GLN A 96 41.50 0.34 -30.81
N ALA A 97 41.00 1.20 -31.69
CA ALA A 97 39.85 2.07 -31.44
C ALA A 97 38.58 1.28 -31.11
N VAL A 98 38.31 0.16 -31.79
CA VAL A 98 37.11 -0.65 -31.53
C VAL A 98 37.34 -1.79 -30.52
N ASN A 99 38.45 -1.78 -29.76
CA ASN A 99 38.79 -2.87 -28.84
C ASN A 99 38.01 -2.85 -27.51
N TYR A 100 36.71 -3.16 -27.61
CA TYR A 100 35.80 -3.31 -26.49
C TYR A 100 35.20 -4.72 -26.44
N THR A 101 34.79 -5.11 -25.24
CA THR A 101 34.12 -6.38 -24.92
C THR A 101 32.88 -6.08 -24.09
N TYR A 102 31.96 -7.04 -23.99
CA TYR A 102 30.74 -6.90 -23.17
C TYR A 102 31.07 -6.44 -21.74
N ASN A 103 31.97 -7.15 -21.06
CA ASN A 103 32.37 -6.82 -19.70
C ASN A 103 33.01 -5.44 -19.57
N LYS A 104 33.76 -4.99 -20.59
CA LYS A 104 34.37 -3.66 -20.58
C LYS A 104 33.30 -2.57 -20.69
N LEU A 105 32.35 -2.72 -21.61
CA LEU A 105 31.25 -1.76 -21.80
C LEU A 105 30.29 -1.74 -20.60
N ASN A 106 29.94 -2.91 -20.07
CA ASN A 106 29.01 -3.03 -18.95
C ASN A 106 29.54 -2.41 -17.65
N LYS A 107 30.87 -2.37 -17.47
CA LYS A 107 31.52 -1.78 -16.30
C LYS A 107 31.88 -0.30 -16.45
N LEU A 108 31.61 0.31 -17.61
CA LEU A 108 31.87 1.74 -17.78
C LEU A 108 30.95 2.57 -16.88
N PRO A 109 31.42 3.74 -16.40
CA PRO A 109 30.54 4.76 -15.85
C PRO A 109 29.43 5.11 -16.85
N GLN A 110 28.25 5.47 -16.33
CA GLN A 110 27.04 5.69 -17.12
C GLN A 110 27.25 6.74 -18.23
N ASP A 111 27.84 7.89 -17.90
CA ASP A 111 28.13 8.95 -18.88
C ASP A 111 29.20 8.50 -19.90
N SER A 112 30.23 7.81 -19.42
CA SER A 112 31.33 7.33 -20.28
C SER A 112 30.90 6.26 -21.28
N LEU A 113 29.84 5.50 -21.01
CA LEU A 113 29.31 4.53 -21.97
C LEU A 113 28.83 5.24 -23.25
N ILE A 114 28.11 6.35 -23.10
CA ILE A 114 27.61 7.15 -24.22
C ILE A 114 28.79 7.72 -25.03
N ASP A 115 29.77 8.32 -24.35
CA ASP A 115 30.95 8.91 -24.99
C ASP A 115 31.75 7.88 -25.79
N VAL A 116 31.97 6.70 -25.20
CA VAL A 116 32.67 5.58 -25.87
C VAL A 116 31.88 5.10 -27.07
N CYS A 117 30.57 4.94 -26.94
CA CYS A 117 29.73 4.50 -28.04
C CYS A 117 29.74 5.50 -29.20
N ASN A 118 29.59 6.79 -28.92
CA ASN A 118 29.68 7.86 -29.91
C ASN A 118 31.05 7.90 -30.59
N LYS A 119 32.12 7.67 -29.82
CA LYS A 119 33.48 7.61 -30.38
C LYS A 119 33.65 6.47 -31.37
N ILE A 120 33.12 5.28 -31.06
CA ILE A 120 33.17 4.12 -31.96
C ILE A 120 32.38 4.39 -33.25
N VAL A 121 31.17 4.94 -33.14
CA VAL A 121 30.37 5.32 -34.32
C VAL A 121 31.12 6.33 -35.18
N SER A 122 31.72 7.35 -34.56
CA SER A 122 32.52 8.37 -35.25
C SER A 122 33.75 7.78 -35.97
N ASP A 123 34.37 6.74 -35.43
CA ASP A 123 35.54 6.09 -36.05
C ASP A 123 35.15 5.18 -37.22
N CYS A 124 33.95 4.59 -37.17
CA CYS A 124 33.42 3.73 -38.23
C CYS A 124 32.82 4.53 -39.39
N LYS A 125 32.20 5.68 -39.14
CA LYS A 125 31.46 6.47 -40.13
C LYS A 125 32.26 6.82 -41.41
N PRO A 126 33.54 7.24 -41.33
CA PRO A 126 34.33 7.56 -42.54
C PRO A 126 34.68 6.35 -43.40
N LYS A 127 34.56 5.14 -42.86
CA LYS A 127 34.99 3.89 -43.51
C LYS A 127 33.82 2.94 -43.78
N VAL A 128 32.58 3.40 -43.56
CA VAL A 128 31.39 2.53 -43.61
C VAL A 128 31.20 1.89 -44.98
N ASP A 129 31.49 2.62 -46.06
CA ASP A 129 31.39 2.11 -47.44
C ASP A 129 32.36 0.94 -47.70
N LEU A 130 33.56 1.00 -47.09
CA LEU A 130 34.57 -0.06 -47.20
C LEU A 130 34.25 -1.28 -46.31
N MET A 131 33.40 -1.09 -45.29
CA MET A 131 33.00 -2.13 -44.35
C MET A 131 31.71 -2.87 -44.77
N ALA A 132 31.10 -2.46 -45.89
CA ALA A 132 29.87 -3.07 -46.41
C ALA A 132 30.03 -4.57 -46.66
N ASP A 133 31.17 -5.00 -47.24
CA ASP A 133 31.49 -6.42 -47.48
C ASP A 133 31.65 -7.24 -46.19
N TYR A 134 31.93 -6.56 -45.06
CA TYR A 134 32.03 -7.16 -43.73
C TYR A 134 30.71 -7.07 -42.96
N GLY A 135 29.65 -6.65 -43.65
CA GLY A 135 28.28 -6.59 -43.17
C GLY A 135 27.97 -5.39 -42.28
N LEU A 136 28.84 -4.38 -42.19
CA LEU A 136 28.49 -3.13 -41.49
C LEU A 136 27.78 -2.21 -42.47
N THR A 137 26.51 -1.89 -42.20
CA THR A 137 25.73 -0.98 -43.06
C THR A 137 25.57 0.39 -42.39
N PRO A 138 25.42 1.48 -43.17
CA PRO A 138 25.11 2.80 -42.63
C PRO A 138 23.87 2.82 -41.74
N ALA A 139 22.85 2.02 -42.10
CA ALA A 139 21.62 1.88 -41.32
C ALA A 139 21.87 1.38 -39.89
N MET A 140 22.89 0.54 -39.65
CA MET A 140 23.23 0.10 -38.30
C MET A 140 23.82 1.21 -37.43
N LEU A 141 24.60 2.11 -38.03
CA LEU A 141 25.17 3.27 -37.33
C LEU A 141 24.11 4.33 -37.01
N GLU A 142 23.10 4.49 -37.87
CA GLU A 142 21.97 5.38 -37.60
C GLU A 142 20.99 4.77 -36.58
N ALA A 143 20.81 3.45 -36.57
CA ALA A 143 19.90 2.77 -35.64
C ALA A 143 20.35 2.84 -34.17
N ILE A 144 21.66 3.00 -33.90
CA ILE A 144 22.17 3.08 -32.52
C ILE A 144 22.08 4.48 -31.89
N GLU A 145 22.02 5.54 -32.72
CA GLU A 145 21.86 6.92 -32.25
C GLU A 145 20.60 7.12 -31.37
N PRO A 146 19.39 6.67 -31.77
CA PRO A 146 18.20 6.79 -30.91
C PRO A 146 18.29 5.91 -29.64
N GLU A 147 18.98 4.77 -29.67
CA GLU A 147 19.17 3.93 -28.48
C GLU A 147 20.06 4.63 -27.44
N LEU A 148 21.13 5.31 -27.88
CA LEU A 148 22.01 6.10 -27.01
C LEU A 148 21.28 7.31 -26.43
N ALA A 149 20.44 7.98 -27.22
CA ALA A 149 19.60 9.07 -26.75
C ALA A 149 18.59 8.61 -25.69
N ALA A 150 17.96 7.43 -25.89
CA ALA A 150 17.06 6.82 -24.91
C ALA A 150 17.78 6.46 -23.61
N TYR A 151 19.00 5.91 -23.69
CA TYR A 151 19.82 5.63 -22.51
C TYR A 151 20.16 6.90 -21.74
N ALA A 152 20.60 7.96 -22.43
CA ALA A 152 20.89 9.26 -21.84
C ALA A 152 19.68 9.85 -21.10
N ALA A 153 18.49 9.76 -21.70
CA ALA A 153 17.25 10.22 -21.10
C ALA A 153 16.83 9.41 -19.85
N ALA A 154 17.24 8.14 -19.76
CA ALA A 154 16.94 7.26 -18.62
C ALA A 154 17.86 7.49 -17.40
N LEU A 155 19.07 8.05 -17.58
CA LEU A 155 20.05 8.28 -16.51
C LEU A 155 19.50 9.08 -15.31
N PRO A 156 18.82 10.23 -15.48
CA PRO A 156 18.35 11.03 -14.35
C PRO A 156 17.11 10.46 -13.64
N GLY A 157 16.45 9.43 -14.18
CA GLY A 157 15.12 9.00 -13.75
C GLY A 157 15.02 8.69 -12.25
N THR A 158 15.96 7.91 -11.71
CA THR A 158 15.97 7.59 -10.26
C THR A 158 16.14 8.83 -9.39
N LYS A 159 17.02 9.76 -9.79
CA LYS A 159 17.27 11.02 -9.08
C LYS A 159 16.05 11.93 -9.13
N GLN A 160 15.35 12.00 -10.26
CA GLN A 160 14.10 12.75 -10.41
C GLN A 160 13.00 12.21 -9.48
N VAL A 161 12.83 10.90 -9.40
CA VAL A 161 11.85 10.29 -8.46
C VAL A 161 12.19 10.59 -7.01
N ILE A 162 13.46 10.49 -6.62
CA ILE A 162 13.89 10.83 -5.25
C ILE A 162 13.63 12.32 -4.95
N ALA A 163 13.96 13.21 -5.88
CA ALA A 163 13.71 14.64 -5.75
C ALA A 163 12.20 14.93 -5.61
N SER A 164 11.38 14.38 -6.50
CA SER A 164 9.91 14.52 -6.46
C SER A 164 9.33 14.06 -5.12
N ARG A 165 9.72 12.87 -4.63
CA ARG A 165 9.29 12.38 -3.31
C ARG A 165 9.67 13.31 -2.18
N LYS A 166 10.88 13.89 -2.21
CA LYS A 166 11.33 14.84 -1.19
C LYS A 166 10.51 16.12 -1.24
N THR A 167 10.23 16.64 -2.43
CA THR A 167 9.36 17.80 -2.64
C THR A 167 7.95 17.53 -2.14
N ALA A 168 7.32 16.43 -2.56
CA ALA A 168 5.99 16.01 -2.10
C ALA A 168 5.92 15.87 -0.57
N THR A 169 6.99 15.34 0.05
CA THR A 169 7.07 15.25 1.52
C THR A 169 7.09 16.63 2.21
N ALA A 170 7.75 17.61 1.60
CA ALA A 170 7.77 18.98 2.11
C ALA A 170 6.42 19.68 1.91
N GLU A 171 5.82 19.52 0.72
CA GLU A 171 4.52 20.07 0.36
C GLU A 171 3.40 19.55 1.26
N LEU A 172 3.37 18.23 1.54
CA LEU A 172 2.40 17.65 2.48
C LEU A 172 2.41 18.36 3.83
N LYS A 173 3.59 18.73 4.37
CA LYS A 173 3.66 19.45 5.65
C LYS A 173 3.00 20.83 5.57
N VAL A 174 3.17 21.52 4.44
CA VAL A 174 2.56 22.83 4.19
C VAL A 174 1.05 22.70 4.09
N LEU A 175 0.56 21.73 3.30
CA LEU A 175 -0.87 21.48 3.13
C LEU A 175 -1.57 21.10 4.45
N PHE A 176 -0.92 20.28 5.29
CA PHE A 176 -1.47 19.96 6.62
C PHE A 176 -1.49 21.16 7.56
N ALA A 177 -0.55 22.10 7.43
CA ALA A 177 -0.59 23.34 8.21
C ALA A 177 -1.68 24.30 7.68
N GLU A 178 -1.85 24.37 6.37
CA GLU A 178 -2.90 25.15 5.70
C GLU A 178 -4.30 24.69 6.15
N VAL A 179 -4.57 23.38 6.07
CA VAL A 179 -5.85 22.82 6.51
C VAL A 179 -6.09 23.03 8.01
N ASP A 180 -5.06 22.96 8.85
CA ASP A 180 -5.17 23.26 10.28
C ASP A 180 -5.60 24.71 10.53
N HIS A 181 -5.09 25.67 9.74
CA HIS A 181 -5.50 27.07 9.83
C HIS A 181 -6.95 27.27 9.37
N THR A 182 -7.37 26.62 8.29
CA THR A 182 -8.77 26.65 7.82
C THR A 182 -9.71 26.09 8.88
N PHE A 183 -9.36 24.96 9.48
CA PHE A 183 -10.18 24.32 10.49
C PHE A 183 -10.29 25.12 11.80
N LYS A 184 -9.27 25.91 12.18
CA LYS A 184 -9.42 26.87 13.30
C LYS A 184 -10.51 27.92 13.06
N ARG A 185 -10.71 28.32 11.80
CA ARG A 185 -11.78 29.26 11.42
C ARG A 185 -13.14 28.58 11.44
N ILE A 186 -13.20 27.34 10.95
CA ILE A 186 -14.40 26.49 11.04
C ILE A 186 -14.81 26.28 12.50
N ASP A 187 -13.87 25.90 13.39
CA ASP A 187 -14.15 25.70 14.81
C ASP A 187 -14.76 26.95 15.45
N ALA A 188 -14.16 28.12 15.19
CA ALA A 188 -14.62 29.40 15.75
C ALA A 188 -16.04 29.78 15.29
N LEU A 189 -16.39 29.44 14.04
CA LEU A 189 -17.75 29.63 13.54
C LEU A 189 -18.71 28.57 14.11
N MET A 190 -18.26 27.33 14.28
CA MET A 190 -19.09 26.24 14.81
C MET A 190 -19.50 26.46 16.27
N ASP A 191 -18.73 27.23 17.04
CA ASP A 191 -19.09 27.60 18.41
C ASP A 191 -20.39 28.45 18.47
N ILE A 192 -20.78 29.12 17.37
CA ILE A 192 -22.02 29.93 17.28
C ILE A 192 -23.27 29.06 17.41
N ILE A 193 -23.28 27.84 16.84
CA ILE A 193 -24.44 26.94 16.87
C ILE A 193 -24.51 26.10 18.15
N SER A 194 -23.52 26.20 19.04
CA SER A 194 -23.42 25.38 20.26
C SER A 194 -24.65 25.44 21.18
N ALA A 195 -25.32 26.59 21.25
CA ALA A 195 -26.55 26.78 22.03
C ALA A 195 -27.84 26.47 21.25
N ALA A 196 -27.79 26.51 19.91
CA ALA A 196 -28.96 26.35 19.05
C ALA A 196 -29.21 24.88 18.65
N ASP A 197 -28.16 24.10 18.38
CA ASP A 197 -28.25 22.64 18.16
C ASP A 197 -27.09 21.93 18.90
N PRO A 198 -27.29 21.58 20.19
CA PRO A 198 -26.25 20.95 21.01
C PRO A 198 -25.81 19.57 20.50
N LEU A 199 -26.72 18.79 19.92
CA LEU A 199 -26.42 17.44 19.43
C LEU A 199 -25.53 17.51 18.19
N PHE A 200 -25.86 18.38 17.24
CA PHE A 200 -25.04 18.60 16.05
C PHE A 200 -23.62 19.07 16.40
N TYR A 201 -23.51 20.02 17.33
CA TYR A 201 -22.22 20.51 17.80
C TYR A 201 -21.39 19.42 18.49
N GLN A 202 -22.02 18.54 19.28
CA GLN A 202 -21.34 17.40 19.92
C GLN A 202 -20.84 16.38 18.89
N GLU A 203 -21.65 16.01 17.91
CA GLU A 203 -21.25 15.11 16.83
C GLU A 203 -20.04 15.67 16.05
N TYR A 204 -20.08 16.97 15.71
CA TYR A 204 -18.94 17.65 15.10
C TYR A 204 -17.66 17.56 15.95
N LYS A 205 -17.74 17.88 17.25
CA LYS A 205 -16.57 17.84 18.14
C LYS A 205 -16.05 16.41 18.33
N ASN A 206 -16.93 15.42 18.40
CA ASN A 206 -16.54 14.01 18.49
C ASN A 206 -15.80 13.57 17.23
N LEU A 207 -16.30 13.93 16.04
CA LEU A 207 -15.63 13.65 14.77
C LEU A 207 -14.30 14.38 14.64
N ARG A 208 -14.11 15.54 15.29
CA ARG A 208 -12.85 16.30 15.31
C ARG A 208 -11.75 15.68 16.18
N VAL A 209 -12.05 14.64 16.96
CA VAL A 209 -11.05 13.90 17.73
C VAL A 209 -10.19 13.06 16.77
N ILE A 210 -8.86 13.18 16.89
CA ILE A 210 -7.94 12.34 16.13
C ILE A 210 -7.79 11.02 16.87
N ASP A 211 -8.50 10.00 16.37
CA ASP A 211 -8.31 8.65 16.88
C ASP A 211 -6.98 8.09 16.40
N ASP A 212 -6.08 7.89 17.36
CA ASP A 212 -4.92 7.04 17.16
C ASP A 212 -5.40 5.60 17.06
N LEU A 213 -5.73 5.19 15.83
CA LEU A 213 -5.80 3.80 15.43
C LEU A 213 -4.38 3.21 15.55
N ARG A 214 -3.95 2.98 16.79
CA ARG A 214 -3.09 1.84 17.05
C ARG A 214 -3.91 0.66 16.54
N ARG A 215 -3.30 -0.19 15.69
CA ARG A 215 -3.71 -1.60 15.71
C ARG A 215 -3.85 -1.89 17.20
N LYS A 216 -5.02 -2.33 17.68
CA LYS A 216 -5.07 -2.97 18.99
C LYS A 216 -3.90 -3.92 18.93
N SER A 217 -2.81 -3.61 19.63
CA SER A 217 -1.88 -4.66 19.96
C SER A 217 -2.82 -5.63 20.61
N SER A 218 -2.99 -6.80 20.02
CA SER A 218 -3.47 -7.93 20.80
C SER A 218 -2.61 -7.85 22.05
N SER A 219 -3.22 -7.38 23.14
CA SER A 219 -2.50 -6.96 24.31
C SER A 219 -1.91 -8.25 24.85
N ASN A 220 -0.59 -8.40 24.71
CA ASN A 220 0.24 -9.41 25.35
C ASN A 220 -0.52 -10.70 25.62
N GLY A 221 -0.68 -11.58 24.62
CA GLY A 221 -1.27 -12.91 24.72
C GLY A 221 -1.79 -13.31 26.11
N VAL A 222 -2.84 -12.65 26.59
CA VAL A 222 -3.72 -13.25 27.57
C VAL A 222 -4.45 -14.21 26.69
N LYS A 223 -3.82 -15.35 26.46
CA LYS A 223 -4.51 -16.47 25.88
C LYS A 223 -5.66 -16.68 26.87
N THR A 224 -6.88 -16.37 26.45
CA THR A 224 -8.05 -16.56 27.30
C THR A 224 -8.21 -18.05 27.46
N THR A 225 -8.14 -18.54 28.70
CA THR A 225 -8.58 -19.90 29.02
C THR A 225 -10.09 -19.93 28.80
N GLY A 226 -10.60 -20.88 28.04
CA GLY A 226 -12.03 -20.92 27.79
C GLY A 226 -12.46 -21.99 26.81
N ILE A 227 -13.76 -22.02 26.55
CA ILE A 227 -14.37 -22.92 25.58
C ILE A 227 -15.11 -22.07 24.55
N ALA A 228 -14.95 -22.37 23.27
CA ALA A 228 -15.70 -21.74 22.20
C ALA A 228 -16.17 -22.79 21.21
N GLY A 229 -17.15 -22.45 20.39
CA GLY A 229 -17.61 -23.34 19.35
C GLY A 229 -18.85 -22.80 18.70
N VAL A 230 -19.51 -23.67 17.95
CA VAL A 230 -20.69 -23.37 17.16
C VAL A 230 -21.80 -24.34 17.50
N VAL A 231 -23.01 -23.84 17.63
CA VAL A 231 -24.21 -24.65 17.78
C VAL A 231 -25.00 -24.69 16.47
N SER A 232 -25.31 -25.88 15.98
CA SER A 232 -26.19 -26.12 14.84
C SER A 232 -27.45 -26.89 15.24
N ASN A 233 -28.45 -26.89 14.38
CA ASN A 233 -29.60 -27.79 14.46
C ASN A 233 -29.24 -29.11 13.72
N LEU A 234 -29.43 -30.25 14.38
CA LEU A 234 -29.02 -31.56 13.84
C LEU A 234 -29.79 -31.95 12.56
N GLU A 235 -31.07 -31.60 12.46
CA GLU A 235 -31.92 -31.99 11.33
C GLU A 235 -31.69 -31.13 10.08
N THR A 236 -31.46 -29.84 10.27
CA THR A 236 -31.38 -28.85 9.18
C THR A 236 -29.93 -28.46 8.85
N GLY A 237 -28.99 -28.71 9.75
CA GLY A 237 -27.59 -28.24 9.65
C GLY A 237 -27.42 -26.73 9.77
N LEU A 238 -28.50 -25.98 10.01
CA LEU A 238 -28.47 -24.52 10.14
C LEU A 238 -27.90 -24.12 11.50
N LYS A 239 -27.18 -22.99 11.52
CA LYS A 239 -26.61 -22.45 12.76
C LYS A 239 -27.68 -21.85 13.67
N GLN A 240 -27.57 -22.10 14.96
CA GLN A 240 -28.63 -21.84 15.92
C GLN A 240 -28.26 -20.69 16.86
N ALA A 241 -28.96 -19.57 16.71
CA ALA A 241 -28.81 -18.38 17.55
C ALA A 241 -29.62 -18.47 18.85
N GLY A 242 -29.15 -17.79 19.90
CA GLY A 242 -29.85 -17.66 21.17
C GLY A 242 -29.85 -18.90 22.07
N VAL A 243 -29.00 -19.89 21.79
CA VAL A 243 -28.80 -21.08 22.65
C VAL A 243 -28.05 -20.67 23.91
N LEU A 244 -28.56 -21.03 25.07
CA LEU A 244 -27.88 -20.82 26.35
C LEU A 244 -26.85 -21.93 26.57
N VAL A 245 -25.57 -21.58 26.47
CA VAL A 245 -24.46 -22.50 26.78
C VAL A 245 -23.92 -22.16 28.16
N SER A 246 -23.89 -23.14 29.06
CA SER A 246 -23.49 -22.97 30.45
C SER A 246 -22.52 -24.06 30.89
N VAL A 247 -21.67 -23.74 31.88
CA VAL A 247 -20.74 -24.70 32.49
C VAL A 247 -21.39 -25.27 33.74
N VAL A 248 -21.64 -26.58 33.74
CA VAL A 248 -22.32 -27.29 34.82
C VAL A 248 -21.57 -27.09 36.14
N GLY A 249 -22.30 -26.78 37.21
CA GLY A 249 -21.73 -26.54 38.53
C GLY A 249 -21.13 -25.14 38.74
N THR A 250 -21.25 -24.22 37.77
CA THR A 250 -20.78 -22.83 37.89
C THR A 250 -21.84 -21.82 37.44
N ASN A 251 -21.57 -20.53 37.60
CA ASN A 251 -22.41 -19.44 37.08
C ASN A 251 -21.94 -18.92 35.71
N PHE A 252 -21.02 -19.62 35.03
CA PHE A 252 -20.54 -19.20 33.71
C PHE A 252 -21.51 -19.65 32.64
N SER A 253 -22.07 -18.68 31.90
CA SER A 253 -22.93 -18.93 30.75
C SER A 253 -22.80 -17.84 29.68
N THR A 254 -23.21 -18.16 28.47
CA THR A 254 -23.29 -17.25 27.33
C THR A 254 -24.43 -17.66 26.40
N LEU A 255 -24.84 -16.75 25.51
CA LEU A 255 -25.77 -17.06 24.41
C LEU A 255 -25.00 -17.18 23.09
N THR A 256 -25.47 -18.03 22.18
CA THR A 256 -24.96 -18.06 20.80
C THR A 256 -25.43 -16.84 20.01
N ASP A 257 -24.58 -16.35 19.10
CA ASP A 257 -24.88 -15.23 18.20
C ASP A 257 -25.71 -15.65 16.98
N ALA A 258 -25.99 -14.72 16.05
CA ALA A 258 -26.77 -14.97 14.84
C ALA A 258 -26.17 -16.03 13.90
N GLU A 259 -24.89 -16.33 14.05
CA GLU A 259 -24.12 -17.32 13.28
C GLU A 259 -23.90 -18.61 14.08
N GLY A 260 -24.53 -18.73 15.26
CA GLY A 260 -24.45 -19.89 16.14
C GLY A 260 -23.16 -19.98 16.95
N ASN A 261 -22.28 -18.98 16.89
CA ASN A 261 -21.01 -19.01 17.61
C ASN A 261 -21.22 -18.65 19.09
N TYR A 262 -20.45 -19.27 19.98
CA TYR A 262 -20.38 -18.90 21.39
C TYR A 262 -18.93 -18.86 21.90
N THR A 263 -18.72 -18.16 23.02
CA THR A 263 -17.42 -18.13 23.70
C THR A 263 -17.62 -17.97 25.20
N LEU A 264 -17.10 -18.94 25.97
CA LEU A 264 -17.08 -18.96 27.43
C LEU A 264 -15.65 -18.73 27.92
N SER A 265 -15.44 -17.63 28.64
CA SER A 265 -14.15 -17.34 29.27
C SER A 265 -14.09 -17.95 30.67
N LEU A 266 -13.12 -18.83 30.89
CA LEU A 266 -12.87 -19.50 32.17
C LEU A 266 -11.65 -18.89 32.85
N LYS A 267 -11.64 -18.92 34.18
CA LYS A 267 -10.53 -18.33 34.96
C LYS A 267 -9.37 -19.30 35.17
N GLU A 268 -9.67 -20.60 35.18
CA GLU A 268 -8.72 -21.67 35.51
C GLU A 268 -8.79 -22.78 34.46
N ALA A 269 -7.70 -23.54 34.35
CA ALA A 269 -7.66 -24.77 33.57
C ALA A 269 -8.28 -25.92 34.37
N GLY A 270 -8.85 -26.88 33.69
CA GLY A 270 -9.53 -28.00 34.33
C GLY A 270 -10.40 -28.78 33.36
N VAL A 271 -11.09 -29.77 33.92
CA VAL A 271 -12.08 -30.55 33.19
C VAL A 271 -13.45 -29.97 33.51
N TYR A 272 -14.21 -29.65 32.47
CA TYR A 272 -15.52 -29.00 32.59
C TYR A 272 -16.59 -29.81 31.85
N SER A 273 -17.84 -29.66 32.27
CA SER A 273 -19.00 -30.15 31.53
C SER A 273 -19.82 -28.96 31.04
N LEU A 274 -20.24 -29.00 29.77
CA LEU A 274 -21.08 -27.98 29.17
C LEU A 274 -22.51 -28.48 29.01
N LYS A 275 -23.46 -27.57 29.25
CA LYS A 275 -24.89 -27.77 28.98
C LYS A 275 -25.39 -26.70 28.01
N ALA A 276 -26.05 -27.12 26.93
CA ALA A 276 -26.70 -26.25 25.96
C ALA A 276 -28.23 -26.40 26.04
N GLU A 277 -28.93 -25.28 26.20
CA GLU A 277 -30.38 -25.22 26.38
C GLU A 277 -31.01 -24.21 25.42
N LEU A 278 -32.07 -24.62 24.73
CA LEU A 278 -32.88 -23.74 23.91
C LEU A 278 -34.33 -24.23 23.90
N LYS A 279 -35.28 -23.32 24.08
CA LYS A 279 -36.71 -23.67 24.04
C LYS A 279 -37.08 -24.31 22.71
N GLY A 280 -37.66 -25.51 22.77
CA GLY A 280 -38.04 -26.28 21.57
C GLY A 280 -36.98 -27.28 21.10
N TYR A 281 -35.89 -27.44 21.85
CA TYR A 281 -34.84 -28.44 21.61
C TYR A 281 -34.65 -29.31 22.86
N ASN A 282 -34.12 -30.52 22.66
CA ASN A 282 -33.61 -31.35 23.74
C ASN A 282 -32.39 -30.66 24.37
N ASP A 283 -32.26 -30.75 25.69
CA ASP A 283 -31.05 -30.33 26.38
C ASP A 283 -29.87 -31.20 25.92
N TYR A 284 -28.72 -30.58 25.67
CA TYR A 284 -27.49 -31.27 25.29
C TYR A 284 -26.45 -31.07 26.40
N GLU A 285 -25.77 -32.15 26.79
CA GLU A 285 -24.70 -32.13 27.78
C GLU A 285 -23.46 -32.85 27.25
N GLU A 286 -22.29 -32.22 27.39
CA GLU A 286 -20.97 -32.78 27.08
C GLU A 286 -20.12 -32.76 28.36
N GLU A 287 -19.55 -33.90 28.71
CA GLU A 287 -18.69 -34.06 29.88
C GLU A 287 -17.21 -34.20 29.46
N ASP A 288 -16.32 -34.17 30.45
CA ASP A 288 -14.89 -34.44 30.27
C ASP A 288 -14.15 -33.50 29.28
N ILE A 289 -14.59 -32.25 29.15
CA ILE A 289 -13.93 -31.25 28.30
C ILE A 289 -12.66 -30.74 28.99
N GLU A 290 -11.51 -31.18 28.49
CA GLU A 290 -10.20 -30.72 28.96
C GLU A 290 -9.89 -29.30 28.44
N VAL A 291 -9.73 -28.37 29.38
CA VAL A 291 -9.37 -26.97 29.09
C VAL A 291 -7.99 -26.67 29.65
N ASN A 292 -7.06 -26.37 28.75
CA ASN A 292 -5.69 -26.01 29.10
C ASN A 292 -5.56 -24.52 29.44
N GLN A 293 -4.62 -24.21 30.35
CA GLN A 293 -4.42 -22.83 30.78
C GLN A 293 -3.95 -21.95 29.64
N GLY A 294 -4.71 -20.89 29.39
CA GLY A 294 -4.47 -20.00 28.29
C GLY A 294 -4.66 -20.68 26.94
N GLU A 295 -5.66 -21.54 26.79
CA GLU A 295 -6.08 -22.01 25.48
C GLU A 295 -7.61 -21.94 25.37
N MET A 296 -8.09 -21.77 24.14
CA MET A 296 -9.51 -21.90 23.84
C MET A 296 -9.72 -23.32 23.31
N THR A 297 -10.43 -24.14 24.07
CA THR A 297 -10.87 -25.47 23.61
C THR A 297 -12.07 -25.28 22.68
N THR A 298 -12.05 -25.91 21.51
CA THR A 298 -13.18 -25.87 20.57
C THR A 298 -14.11 -27.04 20.83
N VAL A 299 -15.39 -26.75 21.09
CA VAL A 299 -16.45 -27.77 21.26
C VAL A 299 -17.71 -27.32 20.51
N ASP A 300 -18.00 -28.01 19.42
CA ASP A 300 -19.18 -27.74 18.59
C ASP A 300 -20.31 -28.71 18.96
N PHE A 301 -21.56 -28.26 18.88
CA PHE A 301 -22.74 -29.06 19.24
C PHE A 301 -23.80 -29.00 18.17
N ASP A 302 -24.49 -30.12 17.94
CA ASP A 302 -25.68 -30.19 17.09
C ASP A 302 -26.89 -30.53 17.95
N MET A 303 -27.82 -29.59 18.12
CA MET A 303 -29.00 -29.75 18.96
C MET A 303 -30.14 -30.44 18.21
N GLU A 304 -30.78 -31.39 18.88
CA GLU A 304 -31.97 -32.10 18.41
C GLU A 304 -33.24 -31.34 18.77
N PRO A 305 -34.13 -31.00 17.81
CA PRO A 305 -35.44 -30.44 18.10
C PRO A 305 -36.28 -31.38 18.98
N LEU A 306 -37.12 -30.81 19.86
CA LEU A 306 -38.15 -31.57 20.58
C LEU A 306 -39.21 -32.03 19.57
N ALA A 307 -39.49 -33.34 19.55
CA ALA A 307 -40.53 -33.96 18.75
C ALA A 307 -41.94 -33.44 19.07
#